data_AF-K2BQI7-F1
#
_entry.id   AF-K2BQI7-F1
#
_cell.length_a   1.000
_cell.length_b   1.000
_cell.length_c   1.000
_cell.angle_alpha   90.00
_cell.angle_beta   90.00
_cell.angle_gamma   90.00
#
_symmetry.space_group_name_H-M   'P 1'
#
loop_
_entity.id
_entity.type
_entity.pdbx_description
1 polymer ?
#
loop_
_entity_poly.entity_id
_entity_poly.type
_entity_poly.pdbx_seq_one_letter_code
_entity_poly.pdbx_strand_id
1 'polypeptide(L)' 'GVRSQISVERYMKCGFGICGQCCVDDTGEPMCQVGPVITGQHALSLLEFGKYHRDKSGTIIQY' A
#
# COMPACT_ATOMS: atom_id res chain seq x y z
N GLY A 1 -13.05 -3.65 18.27
CA GLY A 1 -12.26 -4.23 17.16
C GLY A 1 -11.14 -5.10 17.71
N VAL A 2 -10.63 -6.02 16.91
CA VAL A 2 -9.47 -6.88 17.27
C VAL A 2 -8.18 -6.17 16.87
N ARG A 3 -7.13 -6.22 17.71
CA ARG A 3 -5.81 -5.71 17.34
C ARG A 3 -5.19 -6.63 16.30
N SER A 4 -4.85 -6.08 15.14
CA SER A 4 -4.26 -6.82 14.03
C SER A 4 -3.10 -6.05 13.41
N GLN A 5 -2.24 -6.79 12.73
CA GLN A 5 -1.23 -6.29 11.79
C GLN A 5 -1.64 -6.79 10.40
N ILE A 6 -1.50 -5.94 9.40
CA ILE A 6 -1.94 -6.19 8.04
C ILE A 6 -0.73 -6.04 7.13
N SER A 7 -0.43 -7.08 6.35
CA SER A 7 0.54 -6.98 5.25
C SER A 7 -0.16 -6.38 4.03
N VAL A 8 0.16 -5.13 3.71
CA VAL A 8 -0.39 -4.42 2.56
C VAL A 8 0.51 -4.68 1.35
N GLU A 9 0.02 -5.51 0.44
CA GLU A 9 0.66 -5.78 -0.84
C GLU A 9 0.51 -4.57 -1.77
N ARG A 10 1.63 -4.02 -2.23
CA ARG A 10 1.71 -3.02 -3.31
C ARG A 10 2.74 -3.47 -4.31
N TYR A 11 2.65 -2.98 -5.55
CA TYR A 11 3.68 -3.27 -6.54
C TYR A 11 5.02 -2.63 -6.14
N MET A 12 5.95 -3.46 -5.67
CA MET A 12 7.29 -3.04 -5.28
C MET A 12 8.24 -3.12 -6.47
N LYS A 13 8.49 -1.98 -7.12
CA LYS A 13 9.48 -1.90 -8.21
C LYS A 13 10.92 -1.73 -7.70
N CYS A 14 11.16 -0.72 -6.84
CA CYS A 14 12.50 -0.45 -6.32
C CYS A 14 12.76 -1.05 -4.93
N GLY A 15 11.77 -1.02 -4.03
CA GLY A 15 11.95 -1.47 -2.64
C GLY A 15 12.72 -0.51 -1.72
N PHE A 16 13.27 0.60 -2.22
CA PHE A 16 14.08 1.55 -1.44
C PHE A 16 13.63 3.02 -1.56
N GLY A 17 12.38 3.27 -1.98
CA GLY A 17 11.75 4.59 -1.88
C GLY A 17 11.96 5.57 -3.05
N ILE A 18 12.64 5.19 -4.14
CA ILE A 18 12.90 6.14 -5.25
C ILE A 18 11.80 6.20 -6.32
N CYS A 19 11.07 5.10 -6.54
CA CYS A 19 10.20 4.97 -7.72
C CYS A 19 8.74 5.35 -7.51
N GLY A 20 8.28 5.47 -6.26
CA GLY A 20 6.89 5.78 -5.91
C GLY A 20 5.82 4.73 -6.24
N GLN A 21 6.13 3.63 -6.94
CA GLN A 21 5.13 2.62 -7.36
C GLN A 21 4.39 1.93 -6.20
N CYS A 22 5.00 1.90 -5.01
CA CYS A 22 4.39 1.35 -3.80
C CYS A 22 3.80 2.41 -2.88
N CYS A 23 3.74 3.69 -3.29
CA CYS A 23 3.15 4.76 -2.49
C CYS A 23 1.65 4.54 -2.35
N VAL A 24 1.09 4.83 -1.19
CA VAL A 24 -0.36 4.88 -0.99
C VAL A 24 -0.93 6.19 -1.54
N ASP A 25 -2.06 6.14 -2.23
CA ASP A 25 -2.53 7.24 -3.08
C ASP A 25 -2.96 8.49 -2.33
N ASP A 26 -3.65 8.31 -1.21
CA ASP A 26 -4.19 9.40 -0.40
C ASP A 26 -3.15 10.01 0.55
N THR A 27 -2.18 9.21 1.03
CA THR A 27 -1.15 9.67 1.97
C THR A 27 0.20 9.95 1.33
N GLY A 28 0.46 9.39 0.15
CA GLY A 28 1.77 9.40 -0.51
C GLY A 28 2.81 8.46 0.13
N GLU A 29 2.44 7.72 1.17
CA GLU A 29 3.39 6.94 1.96
C GLU A 29 3.98 5.76 1.17
N PRO A 30 5.30 5.67 1.02
CA PRO A 30 5.93 4.53 0.35
C PRO A 30 5.87 3.28 1.22
N MET A 31 5.07 2.29 0.83
CA MET A 31 4.95 1.03 1.59
C MET A 31 6.26 0.23 1.68
N CYS A 32 7.22 0.47 0.79
CA CYS A 32 8.57 -0.12 0.90
C CYS A 32 9.46 0.52 1.97
N GLN A 33 9.04 1.61 2.60
CA GLN A 33 9.76 2.27 3.70
C GLN A 33 8.93 2.33 4.98
N VAL A 34 7.62 2.54 4.85
CA VAL A 34 6.67 2.62 5.98
C VAL A 34 6.07 1.25 6.34
N GLY A 35 5.84 0.40 5.34
CA GLY A 35 5.24 -0.93 5.48
C GLY A 35 6.27 -2.05 5.31
N PRO A 36 5.90 -3.20 4.70
CA PRO A 36 4.57 -3.55 4.18
C PRO A 36 3.57 -3.95 5.28
N VAL A 37 4.04 -4.22 6.49
CA VAL A 37 3.20 -4.59 7.62
C VAL A 37 2.85 -3.36 8.44
N ILE A 38 1.57 -3.01 8.49
CA ILE A 38 1.04 -1.86 9.25
C ILE A 38 -0.07 -2.29 10.21
N THR A 39 -0.43 -1.42 11.15
CA THR A 39 -1.54 -1.69 12.07
C THR A 39 -2.88 -1.79 11.33
N GLY A 40 -3.82 -2.59 11.86
CA GLY A 40 -5.18 -2.65 11.32
C GLY A 40 -5.90 -1.30 11.33
N GLN A 41 -5.67 -0.45 12.34
CA GLN A 41 -6.21 0.91 12.34
C GLN A 41 -5.68 1.76 11.18
N HIS A 42 -4.37 1.65 10.88
CA HIS A 42 -3.77 2.36 9.76
C HIS A 42 -4.30 1.83 8.43
N ALA A 43 -4.36 0.51 8.23
CA ALA A 43 -4.93 -0.05 7.00
C ALA A 43 -6.38 0.42 6.74
N LEU A 44 -7.19 0.55 7.79
CA LEU A 44 -8.56 1.05 7.70
C LEU A 44 -8.67 2.56 7.44
N SER A 45 -7.63 3.35 7.71
CA SER A 45 -7.62 4.78 7.38
C SER A 45 -7.26 5.06 5.92
N LEU A 46 -6.69 4.08 5.21
CA LEU A 46 -6.31 4.22 3.79
C LEU A 46 -7.55 4.12 2.90
N LEU A 47 -7.79 5.16 2.08
CA LEU A 47 -8.99 5.21 1.24
C LEU A 47 -9.03 4.15 0.13
N GLU A 48 -7.87 3.69 -0.33
CA GLU A 48 -7.76 2.71 -1.42
C GLU A 48 -7.69 1.24 -0.95
N PHE A 49 -7.59 1.00 0.37
CA PHE A 49 -7.41 -0.36 0.89
C PHE A 49 -8.57 -1.28 0.49
N GLY A 50 -8.24 -2.40 -0.16
CA GLY A 50 -9.20 -3.39 -0.62
C GLY A 50 -10.06 -2.98 -1.83
N LYS A 51 -9.78 -1.84 -2.50
CA LYS A 51 -10.55 -1.39 -3.67
C LYS A 51 -9.90 -1.76 -5.00
N TYR A 52 -8.58 -1.61 -5.09
CA TYR A 52 -7.82 -1.93 -6.30
C TYR A 52 -6.37 -2.28 -5.97
N HIS A 53 -5.65 -2.80 -6.97
CA HIS A 53 -4.19 -2.91 -6.97
C HIS A 53 -3.60 -2.23 -8.21
N ARG A 54 -2.28 -2.15 -8.26
CA ARG A 54 -1.55 -1.69 -9.45
C ARG A 54 -0.79 -2.86 -10.09
N ASP A 55 -0.77 -2.89 -11.41
CA ASP A 55 0.07 -3.82 -12.16
C ASP A 55 1.53 -3.32 -12.28
N LYS A 56 2.35 -4.03 -13.07
CA LYS A 56 3.76 -3.71 -13.26
C LYS A 56 4.03 -2.36 -13.95
N SER A 57 3.04 -1.84 -14.67
CA SER A 57 3.09 -0.54 -15.34
C SER A 57 2.63 0.61 -14.45
N GLY A 58 2.03 0.30 -13.29
CA GLY A 58 1.40 1.26 -12.40
C GLY A 58 -0.08 1.51 -12.71
N THR A 59 -0.67 0.73 -13.64
CA THR A 59 -2.09 0.85 -14.01
C THR A 59 -2.96 0.31 -12.89
N ILE A 60 -4.04 1.02 -12.56
CA ILE A 60 -5.03 0.61 -11.55
C ILE A 60 -5.89 -0.54 -12.10
N ILE A 61 -5.92 -1.64 -11.35
CA ILE A 61 -6.74 -2.83 -11.61
C ILE A 61 -7.71 -3.00 -10.43
N GLN A 62 -9.00 -2.85 -10.68
CA GLN A 62 -10.05 -3.05 -9.67
C GLN A 62 -10.11 -4.53 -9.26
N TYR A 63 -10.41 -4.81 -7.98
CA TYR A 63 -10.62 -6.18 -7.50
C TYR A 63 -11.96 -6.77 -7.95
#